data_AF-A0A4R5LK19-F1
#
_entry.id   AF-A0A4R5LK19-F1
#
_cell.length_a   1.000
_cell.length_b   1.000
_cell.length_c   1.000
_cell.angle_alpha   90.00
_cell.angle_beta   90.00
_cell.angle_gamma   90.00
#
_symmetry.space_group_name_H-M   'P 1'
#
loop_
_entity.id
_entity.type
_entity.pdbx_description
1 polymer ?
#
loop_
_entity_poly.entity_id
_entity_poly.type
_entity_poly.pdbx_seq_one_letter_code
_entity_poly.pdbx_strand_id
1 'polypeptide(L)'
;MHQDLINALTIIGAISPVGRLKIESKLRDLSQQDQLQIVAFIKSADNLAYFWQGSWVQVARAWLLVRVVEWISLGSFLPPNDQTQMTGWVGQLRTMAETVLRQQLLELVSGRATLDALALAQCNVDRQSWQPKPAFTDPLEHNDKKFCYLVHAMRPSTGLVAPTKDTLKMHEYTVKKLGSFIEKGSNGSLTLKSAELYLTTPSTIEAEMLSCSLICENRKKLYGNFSFGFILQAPSTNICIASQRDLAISNSQARAAVLAMQPTPLHRLVQVDAFLESLLGLYQQPLKSPAQILALSSPTGHNEVVVLGFAGKERVKIAGIFVKVTSKNMLWQSFVNDDAAHCLRGMILKCAGMCHVPIVPIQDDNDECPGSEIGFHEWLEGKKTSPKPESSPSIKVTPSVSTAGSSSLVIGDTVSVYRDQNLTREYDMIAIRQDARMYLQQGMSPEQVHRQLHDQGGLPHQVVERVLESLGHRNYF
;
A
#
# COMPACT_ATOMS: atom_id res chain seq x y z
N MET A 1 -14.35 -35.04 -12.33
CA MET A 1 -13.73 -34.97 -10.99
C MET A 1 -14.83 -35.28 -9.98
N HIS A 2 -14.63 -36.24 -9.07
CA HIS A 2 -15.67 -36.67 -8.11
C HIS A 2 -16.14 -35.47 -7.25
N GLN A 3 -17.43 -35.34 -6.97
CA GLN A 3 -17.99 -34.20 -6.21
C GLN A 3 -17.29 -33.99 -4.86
N ASP A 4 -16.87 -35.09 -4.23
CA ASP A 4 -16.14 -35.07 -2.97
C ASP A 4 -14.73 -34.50 -3.10
N LEU A 5 -14.06 -34.69 -4.24
CA LEU A 5 -12.76 -34.07 -4.51
C LEU A 5 -12.91 -32.57 -4.74
N ILE A 6 -13.99 -32.16 -5.42
CA ILE A 6 -14.34 -30.74 -5.59
C ILE A 6 -14.61 -30.11 -4.22
N ASN A 7 -15.33 -30.80 -3.35
CA ASN A 7 -15.60 -30.33 -1.98
C ASN A 7 -14.30 -30.21 -1.17
N ALA A 8 -13.38 -31.17 -1.28
CA ALA A 8 -12.06 -31.12 -0.64
C ALA A 8 -11.21 -29.95 -1.16
N LEU A 9 -11.10 -29.79 -2.48
CA LEU A 9 -10.36 -28.70 -3.13
C LEU A 9 -10.96 -27.33 -2.81
N THR A 10 -12.27 -27.23 -2.60
CA THR A 10 -12.95 -25.99 -2.22
C THR A 10 -12.53 -25.53 -0.82
N ILE A 11 -12.38 -26.46 0.12
CA ILE A 11 -11.90 -26.15 1.49
C ILE A 11 -10.45 -25.66 1.46
N ILE A 12 -9.58 -26.31 0.69
CA ILE A 12 -8.21 -25.82 0.49
C ILE A 12 -8.24 -24.45 -0.16
N GLY A 13 -9.07 -24.23 -1.18
CA GLY A 13 -9.18 -22.95 -1.87
C GLY A 13 -9.64 -21.80 -0.98
N ALA A 14 -10.44 -22.09 0.05
CA ALA A 14 -10.85 -21.10 1.04
C ALA A 14 -9.69 -20.68 1.99
N ILE A 15 -8.68 -21.55 2.17
CA ILE A 15 -7.53 -21.32 3.06
C ILE A 15 -6.30 -20.84 2.28
N SER A 16 -6.05 -21.46 1.12
CA SER A 16 -4.95 -21.17 0.21
C SER A 16 -5.39 -21.47 -1.23
N PRO A 17 -5.84 -20.45 -1.98
CA PRO A 17 -6.19 -20.58 -3.39
C PRO A 17 -5.06 -21.20 -4.21
N VAL A 18 -3.80 -20.81 -3.95
CA VAL A 18 -2.60 -21.35 -4.63
C VAL A 18 -2.35 -22.81 -4.28
N GLY A 19 -2.53 -23.19 -3.00
CA GLY A 19 -2.45 -24.57 -2.54
C GLY A 19 -3.45 -25.46 -3.27
N ARG A 20 -4.71 -25.01 -3.40
CA ARG A 20 -5.74 -25.75 -4.15
C ARG A 20 -5.28 -26.09 -5.57
N LEU A 21 -4.68 -25.15 -6.28
CA LEU A 21 -4.32 -25.33 -7.69
C LEU A 21 -3.18 -26.33 -7.88
N LYS A 22 -2.16 -26.29 -7.03
CA LYS A 22 -1.07 -27.28 -7.03
C LYS A 22 -1.60 -28.69 -6.80
N ILE A 23 -2.56 -28.83 -5.89
CA ILE A 23 -3.17 -30.10 -5.54
C ILE A 23 -4.09 -30.58 -6.67
N GLU A 24 -4.92 -29.67 -7.21
CA GLU A 24 -5.83 -29.96 -8.33
C GLU A 24 -5.09 -30.36 -9.60
N SER A 25 -3.92 -29.76 -9.89
CA SER A 25 -3.07 -30.15 -11.02
C SER A 25 -2.51 -31.55 -10.84
N LYS A 26 -1.85 -31.82 -9.69
CA LYS A 26 -1.25 -33.14 -9.44
C LYS A 26 -2.28 -34.27 -9.40
N LEU A 27 -3.50 -34.00 -8.94
CA LEU A 27 -4.58 -35.00 -8.91
C LEU A 27 -5.11 -35.33 -10.31
N ARG A 28 -5.07 -34.38 -11.26
CA ARG A 28 -5.51 -34.62 -12.64
C ARG A 28 -4.57 -35.57 -13.39
N ASP A 29 -3.30 -35.57 -13.01
CA ASP A 29 -2.26 -36.40 -13.62
C ASP A 29 -2.25 -37.84 -13.06
N LEU A 30 -3.04 -38.10 -12.01
CA LEU A 30 -3.19 -39.43 -11.43
C LEU A 30 -4.29 -40.24 -12.14
N SER A 31 -4.18 -41.57 -12.08
CA SER A 31 -5.21 -42.45 -12.61
C SER A 31 -6.54 -42.22 -11.89
N GLN A 32 -7.66 -42.54 -12.56
CA GLN A 32 -8.99 -42.42 -11.94
C GLN A 32 -9.10 -43.26 -10.65
N GLN A 33 -8.39 -44.38 -10.59
CA GLN A 33 -8.33 -45.24 -9.41
C GLN A 33 -7.60 -44.57 -8.24
N ASP A 34 -6.46 -43.92 -8.50
CA ASP A 34 -5.71 -43.16 -7.49
C ASP A 34 -6.49 -41.94 -6.99
N GLN A 35 -7.17 -41.23 -7.91
CA GLN A 35 -8.06 -40.13 -7.54
C GLN A 35 -9.19 -40.61 -6.61
N LEU A 36 -9.79 -41.77 -6.91
CA LEU A 36 -10.83 -42.38 -6.08
C LEU A 36 -10.28 -42.84 -4.73
N GLN A 37 -9.06 -43.39 -4.69
CA GLN A 37 -8.39 -43.76 -3.44
C GLN A 37 -8.08 -42.54 -2.57
N ILE A 38 -7.59 -41.44 -3.15
CA ILE A 38 -7.36 -40.18 -2.43
C ILE A 38 -8.67 -39.61 -1.89
N VAL A 39 -9.75 -39.65 -2.67
CA VAL A 39 -11.09 -39.25 -2.20
C VAL A 39 -11.56 -40.13 -1.05
N ALA A 40 -11.42 -41.45 -1.16
CA ALA A 40 -11.77 -42.39 -0.08
C ALA A 40 -10.94 -42.14 1.18
N PHE A 41 -9.65 -41.82 1.02
CA PHE A 41 -8.72 -41.50 2.09
C PHE A 41 -9.10 -40.20 2.81
N ILE A 42 -9.45 -39.15 2.06
CA ILE A 42 -9.97 -37.88 2.59
C ILE A 42 -11.25 -38.11 3.38
N LYS A 43 -12.19 -38.90 2.85
CA LYS A 43 -13.45 -39.25 3.53
C LYS A 43 -13.22 -40.04 4.81
N SER A 44 -12.30 -41.00 4.81
CA SER A 44 -11.92 -41.76 6.01
C SER A 44 -11.33 -40.87 7.10
N ALA A 45 -10.43 -39.95 6.72
CA ALA A 45 -9.90 -38.94 7.64
C ALA A 45 -11.00 -38.02 8.18
N ASP A 46 -11.97 -37.65 7.34
CA ASP A 46 -13.09 -36.79 7.72
C ASP A 46 -14.07 -37.46 8.69
N ASN A 47 -14.41 -38.72 8.42
CA ASN A 47 -15.27 -39.53 9.29
C ASN A 47 -14.64 -39.79 10.66
N LEU A 48 -13.31 -39.91 10.73
CA LEU A 48 -12.56 -40.00 11.99
C LEU A 48 -12.55 -38.68 12.78
N ALA A 49 -12.75 -37.54 12.11
CA ALA A 49 -12.78 -36.21 12.71
C ALA A 49 -14.16 -35.80 13.25
N TYR A 50 -15.20 -36.62 13.05
CA TYR A 50 -16.61 -36.34 13.38
C TYR A 50 -16.88 -36.00 14.87
N PHE A 51 -15.91 -36.25 15.76
CA PHE A 51 -16.05 -35.96 17.20
C PHE A 51 -15.82 -34.49 17.58
N TRP A 52 -15.36 -33.61 16.67
CA TRP A 52 -14.92 -32.25 17.03
C TRP A 52 -15.63 -31.16 16.21
N GLN A 53 -16.32 -30.23 16.87
CA GLN A 53 -17.00 -29.09 16.23
C GLN A 53 -16.11 -27.83 16.30
N GLY A 54 -15.66 -27.30 15.15
CA GLY A 54 -14.95 -25.99 15.07
C GLY A 54 -13.98 -25.82 13.90
N SER A 55 -13.41 -24.61 13.76
CA SER A 55 -12.46 -24.17 12.71
C SER A 55 -11.24 -25.08 12.53
N TRP A 56 -10.87 -25.79 13.59
CA TRP A 56 -9.75 -26.73 13.64
C TRP A 56 -9.88 -27.87 12.61
N VAL A 57 -11.10 -28.33 12.34
CA VAL A 57 -11.39 -29.36 11.32
C VAL A 57 -10.98 -28.89 9.93
N GLN A 58 -11.20 -27.61 9.59
CA GLN A 58 -10.81 -27.06 8.29
C GLN A 58 -9.28 -26.92 8.16
N VAL A 59 -8.60 -26.57 9.25
CA VAL A 59 -7.12 -26.42 9.30
C VAL A 59 -6.43 -27.80 9.25
N ALA A 60 -6.93 -28.80 9.97
CA ALA A 60 -6.44 -30.18 9.92
C ALA A 60 -6.68 -30.82 8.55
N ARG A 61 -7.84 -30.55 7.94
CA ARG A 61 -8.15 -30.96 6.55
C ARG A 61 -7.16 -30.35 5.55
N ALA A 62 -6.87 -29.05 5.64
CA ALA A 62 -5.90 -28.39 4.75
C ALA A 62 -4.48 -28.94 4.91
N TRP A 63 -4.04 -29.20 6.14
CA TRP A 63 -2.71 -29.76 6.41
C TRP A 63 -2.54 -31.18 5.84
N LEU A 64 -3.54 -32.06 6.00
CA LEU A 64 -3.51 -33.42 5.44
C LEU A 64 -3.43 -33.41 3.91
N LEU A 65 -4.18 -32.51 3.27
CA LEU A 65 -4.21 -32.40 1.81
C LEU A 65 -2.86 -31.90 1.24
N VAL A 66 -2.15 -31.04 1.97
CA VAL A 66 -0.79 -30.61 1.63
C VAL A 66 0.21 -31.76 1.78
N ARG A 67 0.11 -32.59 2.83
CA ARG A 67 0.97 -33.77 3.02
C ARG A 67 0.80 -34.84 1.94
N VAL A 68 -0.43 -35.11 1.51
CA VAL A 68 -0.73 -36.02 0.39
C VAL A 68 -0.02 -35.55 -0.90
N VAL A 69 0.09 -34.23 -1.08
CA VAL A 69 0.69 -33.60 -2.26
C VAL A 69 2.22 -33.54 -2.23
N GLU A 70 2.82 -33.49 -1.05
CA GLU A 70 4.26 -33.74 -0.88
C GLU A 70 4.60 -35.18 -1.29
N TRP A 71 3.75 -36.16 -0.98
CA TRP A 71 3.93 -37.57 -1.31
C TRP A 71 3.80 -37.90 -2.80
N ILE A 72 2.86 -37.27 -3.51
CA ILE A 72 2.69 -37.44 -4.97
C ILE A 72 3.96 -37.03 -5.75
N SER A 73 4.83 -36.19 -5.17
CA SER A 73 6.10 -35.77 -5.77
C SER A 73 7.15 -36.88 -5.94
N LEU A 74 6.93 -38.07 -5.35
CA LEU A 74 7.91 -39.17 -5.35
C LEU A 74 7.70 -40.19 -6.48
N GLY A 75 6.87 -39.88 -7.49
CA GLY A 75 6.85 -40.60 -8.78
C GLY A 75 6.02 -41.90 -8.83
N SER A 76 5.48 -42.39 -7.71
CA SER A 76 4.43 -43.42 -7.70
C SER A 76 3.55 -43.27 -6.46
N PHE A 77 2.24 -43.14 -6.64
CA PHE A 77 1.30 -43.25 -5.53
C PHE A 77 1.17 -44.74 -5.16
N LEU A 78 2.04 -45.19 -4.26
CA LEU A 78 1.84 -46.46 -3.55
C LEU A 78 1.07 -46.11 -2.29
N PRO A 79 -0.24 -46.42 -2.17
CA PRO A 79 -0.98 -46.13 -0.95
C PRO A 79 -0.23 -46.77 0.23
N PRO A 80 0.09 -46.01 1.30
CA PRO A 80 0.75 -46.57 2.46
C PRO A 80 -0.17 -47.67 3.03
N ASN A 81 0.38 -48.79 3.52
CA ASN A 81 -0.43 -49.84 4.15
C ASN A 81 -1.44 -49.21 5.15
N ASP A 82 -2.73 -49.31 4.80
CA ASP A 82 -3.74 -48.21 4.87
C ASP A 82 -4.17 -47.71 6.26
N GLN A 83 -3.61 -48.20 7.36
CA GLN A 83 -4.10 -47.82 8.70
C GLN A 83 -3.04 -47.27 9.63
N THR A 84 -1.83 -47.81 9.66
CA THR A 84 -0.86 -47.49 10.72
C THR A 84 -0.25 -46.09 10.56
N GLN A 85 0.14 -45.72 9.33
CA GLN A 85 0.73 -44.39 9.07
C GLN A 85 -0.30 -43.26 9.10
N MET A 86 -1.51 -43.51 8.58
CA MET A 86 -2.63 -42.58 8.74
C MET A 86 -2.95 -42.36 10.21
N THR A 87 -3.01 -43.43 11.00
CA THR A 87 -3.21 -43.31 12.45
C THR A 87 -2.09 -42.51 13.10
N GLY A 88 -0.85 -42.63 12.60
CA GLY A 88 0.28 -41.80 13.00
C GLY A 88 0.11 -40.30 12.70
N TRP A 89 -0.27 -39.93 11.47
CA TRP A 89 -0.50 -38.53 11.10
C TRP A 89 -1.71 -37.93 11.79
N VAL A 90 -2.81 -38.69 11.89
CA VAL A 90 -3.99 -38.29 12.66
C VAL A 90 -3.63 -38.17 14.14
N GLY A 91 -2.77 -39.03 14.68
CA GLY A 91 -2.25 -38.92 16.04
C GLY A 91 -1.38 -37.67 16.28
N GLN A 92 -0.53 -37.31 15.32
CA GLN A 92 0.25 -36.06 15.35
C GLN A 92 -0.66 -34.84 15.30
N LEU A 93 -1.64 -34.83 14.39
CA LEU A 93 -2.63 -33.76 14.31
C LEU A 93 -3.43 -33.63 15.61
N ARG A 94 -3.88 -34.75 16.19
CA ARG A 94 -4.64 -34.79 17.44
C ARG A 94 -3.93 -34.15 18.63
N THR A 95 -2.59 -34.11 18.59
CA THR A 95 -1.75 -33.59 19.69
C THR A 95 -1.15 -32.21 19.37
N MET A 96 -1.32 -31.72 18.15
CA MET A 96 -0.74 -30.45 17.69
C MET A 96 -1.67 -29.27 17.97
N ALA A 97 -1.13 -28.21 18.59
CA ALA A 97 -1.88 -26.98 18.84
C ALA A 97 -2.30 -26.27 17.53
N GLU A 98 -3.51 -25.70 17.48
CA GLU A 98 -4.05 -25.02 16.28
C GLU A 98 -3.09 -23.94 15.73
N THR A 99 -2.43 -23.21 16.62
CA THR A 99 -1.48 -22.14 16.26
C THR A 99 -0.26 -22.68 15.53
N VAL A 100 0.25 -23.85 15.92
CA VAL A 100 1.37 -24.54 15.25
C VAL A 100 0.94 -25.03 13.87
N LEU A 101 -0.27 -25.56 13.77
CA LEU A 101 -0.85 -26.05 12.52
C LEU A 101 -1.07 -24.92 11.49
N ARG A 102 -1.56 -23.76 11.95
CA ARG A 102 -1.70 -22.55 11.12
C ARG A 102 -0.34 -22.00 10.70
N GLN A 103 0.64 -22.00 11.59
CA GLN A 103 1.99 -21.55 11.27
C GLN A 103 2.58 -22.40 10.13
N GLN A 104 2.54 -23.72 10.24
CA GLN A 104 3.05 -24.62 9.19
C GLN A 104 2.37 -24.45 7.82
N LEU A 105 1.09 -24.04 7.78
CA LEU A 105 0.39 -23.73 6.53
C LEU A 105 0.83 -22.40 5.91
N LEU A 106 1.11 -21.39 6.74
CA LEU A 106 1.64 -20.09 6.30
C LEU A 106 3.07 -20.22 5.74
N GLU A 107 3.82 -21.19 6.24
CA GLU A 107 5.19 -21.46 5.79
C GLU A 107 5.29 -21.90 4.32
N LEU A 108 4.16 -22.27 3.69
CA LEU A 108 4.07 -22.91 2.37
C LEU A 108 3.43 -22.01 1.28
N VAL A 109 3.15 -20.72 1.56
CA VAL A 109 2.50 -19.77 0.63
C VAL A 109 3.53 -18.88 -0.10
N SER A 110 3.34 -18.65 -1.42
CA SER A 110 4.18 -17.76 -2.24
C SER A 110 4.10 -16.30 -1.75
N GLY A 111 5.23 -15.58 -1.77
CA GLY A 111 5.38 -14.24 -1.19
C GLY A 111 6.11 -14.22 0.16
N ARG A 112 6.23 -15.38 0.83
CA ARG A 112 7.02 -15.53 2.07
C ARG A 112 8.47 -15.08 1.90
N ALA A 113 9.13 -15.44 0.79
CA ALA A 113 10.52 -15.02 0.55
C ALA A 113 10.66 -13.48 0.47
N THR A 114 9.74 -12.78 -0.19
CA THR A 114 9.74 -11.31 -0.26
C THR A 114 9.42 -10.69 1.10
N LEU A 115 8.45 -11.24 1.83
CA LEU A 115 8.09 -10.78 3.18
C LEU A 115 9.21 -11.03 4.21
N ASP A 116 9.88 -12.18 4.15
CA ASP A 116 11.03 -12.52 4.98
C ASP A 116 12.22 -11.62 4.64
N ALA A 117 12.48 -11.38 3.34
CA ALA A 117 13.50 -10.44 2.89
C ALA A 117 13.19 -8.99 3.33
N LEU A 118 11.92 -8.57 3.29
CA LEU A 118 11.46 -7.28 3.81
C LEU A 118 11.70 -7.19 5.32
N ALA A 119 11.32 -8.22 6.08
CA ALA A 119 11.53 -8.26 7.52
C ALA A 119 13.03 -8.16 7.88
N LEU A 120 13.89 -8.86 7.13
CA LEU A 120 15.34 -8.75 7.29
C LEU A 120 15.86 -7.35 6.93
N ALA A 121 15.42 -6.77 5.81
CA ALA A 121 15.86 -5.45 5.36
C ALA A 121 15.36 -4.30 6.26
N GLN A 122 14.20 -4.46 6.90
CA GLN A 122 13.67 -3.56 7.92
C GLN A 122 14.52 -3.55 9.18
N CYS A 123 15.12 -4.69 9.54
CA CYS A 123 15.99 -4.84 10.70
C CYS A 123 17.45 -4.45 10.43
N ASN A 124 17.77 -3.83 9.28
CA ASN A 124 19.13 -3.40 8.98
C ASN A 124 19.63 -2.37 10.01
N VAL A 125 20.81 -2.63 10.58
CA VAL A 125 21.50 -1.78 11.56
C VAL A 125 21.75 -0.36 11.07
N ASP A 126 21.90 -0.15 9.75
CA ASP A 126 22.08 1.18 9.17
C ASP A 126 20.89 2.12 9.46
N ARG A 127 19.70 1.54 9.70
CA ARG A 127 18.49 2.31 10.03
C ARG A 127 18.51 2.85 11.45
N GLN A 128 19.41 2.38 12.33
CA GLN A 128 19.49 2.84 13.72
C GLN A 128 19.81 4.34 13.84
N SER A 129 20.43 4.96 12.83
CA SER A 129 20.63 6.41 12.82
C SER A 129 19.32 7.23 12.75
N TRP A 130 18.20 6.57 12.46
CA TRP A 130 16.86 7.16 12.40
C TRP A 130 16.05 6.90 13.68
N GLN A 131 16.65 6.32 14.71
CA GLN A 131 15.97 6.16 16.00
C GLN A 131 15.52 7.53 16.53
N PRO A 132 14.26 7.68 17.00
CA PRO A 132 13.71 8.95 17.44
C PRO A 132 14.61 9.77 18.36
N LYS A 133 15.28 9.11 19.31
CA LYS A 133 16.35 9.69 20.11
C LYS A 133 17.66 8.97 19.76
N PRO A 134 18.75 9.67 19.42
CA PRO A 134 18.95 11.13 19.48
C PRO A 134 18.68 11.87 18.15
N ALA A 135 18.15 11.22 17.11
CA ALA A 135 18.10 11.80 15.77
C ALA A 135 17.17 13.02 15.65
N PHE A 136 16.10 13.04 16.44
CA PHE A 136 15.07 14.08 16.39
C PHE A 136 14.86 14.74 17.74
N THR A 137 14.55 16.03 17.68
CA THR A 137 14.22 16.84 18.85
C THR A 137 12.82 16.47 19.33
N ASP A 138 12.66 16.39 20.65
CA ASP A 138 11.35 16.25 21.27
C ASP A 138 10.57 17.58 21.08
N PRO A 139 9.37 17.58 20.49
CA PRO A 139 8.61 18.82 20.29
C PRO A 139 8.30 19.60 21.58
N LEU A 140 8.31 18.94 22.74
CA LEU A 140 8.18 19.61 24.04
C LEU A 140 9.43 20.39 24.46
N GLU A 141 10.58 20.05 23.87
CA GLU A 141 11.90 20.68 24.10
C GLU A 141 12.27 21.64 22.96
N HIS A 142 11.28 22.08 22.17
CA HIS A 142 11.53 22.91 21.00
C HIS A 142 12.33 24.17 21.32
N ASN A 143 13.36 24.42 20.52
CA ASN A 143 14.13 25.64 20.52
C ASN A 143 14.38 26.06 19.06
N ASP A 144 13.97 27.27 18.68
CA ASP A 144 14.11 27.81 17.31
C ASP A 144 15.55 27.73 16.76
N LYS A 145 16.55 27.72 17.64
CA LYS A 145 17.97 27.70 17.27
C LYS A 145 18.57 26.30 17.18
N LYS A 146 17.86 25.27 17.66
CA LYS A 146 18.38 23.91 17.70
C LYS A 146 17.21 22.92 17.73
N PHE A 147 16.80 22.48 16.54
CA PHE A 147 15.79 21.44 16.42
C PHE A 147 16.01 20.62 15.17
N CYS A 148 15.59 19.36 15.18
CA CYS A 148 15.49 18.53 13.98
C CYS A 148 14.24 17.67 14.08
N TYR A 149 13.34 17.79 13.10
CA TYR A 149 12.08 17.08 13.06
C TYR A 149 11.93 16.32 11.74
N LEU A 150 11.30 15.14 11.82
CA LEU A 150 10.68 14.49 10.68
C LEU A 150 9.24 14.98 10.58
N VAL A 151 8.86 15.59 9.47
CA VAL A 151 7.53 16.18 9.31
C VAL A 151 6.78 15.61 8.12
N HIS A 152 5.48 15.41 8.31
CA HIS A 152 4.52 15.21 7.23
C HIS A 152 3.70 16.49 7.07
N ALA A 153 4.07 17.28 6.06
CA ALA A 153 3.42 18.53 5.72
C ALA A 153 2.17 18.26 4.89
N MET A 154 1.10 19.02 5.13
CA MET A 154 -0.16 18.84 4.41
C MET A 154 -0.80 20.17 4.02
N ARG A 155 -1.63 20.13 2.99
CA ARG A 155 -2.56 21.21 2.66
C ARG A 155 -3.90 20.95 3.35
N PRO A 156 -4.73 21.99 3.55
CA PRO A 156 -6.11 21.79 4.00
C PRO A 156 -6.88 20.86 3.06
N SER A 157 -6.64 21.07 1.76
CA SER A 157 -7.30 20.39 0.66
C SER A 157 -6.28 19.96 -0.39
N THR A 158 -6.43 18.72 -0.87
CA THR A 158 -5.59 18.16 -1.94
C THR A 158 -6.48 17.82 -3.12
N GLY A 159 -6.23 18.45 -4.27
CA GLY A 159 -6.91 18.12 -5.52
C GLY A 159 -6.55 16.70 -5.94
N LEU A 160 -7.56 15.90 -6.25
CA LEU A 160 -7.38 14.59 -6.87
C LEU A 160 -7.45 14.76 -8.38
N VAL A 161 -6.65 13.97 -9.11
CA VAL A 161 -6.63 13.97 -10.58
C VAL A 161 -8.05 13.72 -11.09
N ALA A 162 -8.52 14.47 -12.08
CA ALA A 162 -9.87 14.30 -12.61
C ALA A 162 -10.11 12.87 -13.13
N PRO A 163 -11.35 12.33 -13.03
CA PRO A 163 -11.64 10.99 -13.49
C PRO A 163 -11.49 10.90 -15.01
N THR A 164 -10.64 9.99 -15.45
CA THR A 164 -10.63 9.47 -16.82
C THR A 164 -11.47 8.20 -16.89
N LYS A 165 -11.81 7.73 -18.10
CA LYS A 165 -12.52 6.45 -18.27
C LYS A 165 -11.81 5.31 -17.54
N ASP A 166 -10.47 5.33 -17.53
CA ASP A 166 -9.63 4.29 -16.93
C ASP A 166 -9.51 4.42 -15.41
N THR A 167 -9.77 5.60 -14.83
CA THR A 167 -9.62 5.86 -13.38
C THR A 167 -10.95 6.03 -12.65
N LEU A 168 -12.09 5.83 -13.34
CA LEU A 168 -13.42 6.01 -12.77
C LEU A 168 -13.69 5.10 -11.57
N LYS A 169 -13.31 3.82 -11.64
CA LYS A 169 -13.48 2.87 -10.52
C LYS A 169 -12.65 3.26 -9.29
N MET A 170 -11.43 3.78 -9.51
CA MET A 170 -10.58 4.30 -8.45
C MET A 170 -11.22 5.52 -7.78
N HIS A 171 -11.83 6.40 -8.58
CA HIS A 171 -12.59 7.55 -8.10
C HIS A 171 -13.80 7.13 -7.26
N GLU A 172 -14.64 6.24 -7.78
CA GLU A 172 -15.81 5.71 -7.05
C GLU A 172 -15.40 5.05 -5.74
N TYR A 173 -14.32 4.25 -5.75
CA TYR A 173 -13.78 3.65 -4.55
C TYR A 173 -13.33 4.70 -3.54
N THR A 174 -12.61 5.73 -4.00
CA THR A 174 -12.10 6.82 -3.15
C THR A 174 -13.25 7.60 -2.52
N VAL A 175 -14.26 7.98 -3.31
CA VAL A 175 -15.48 8.64 -2.82
C VAL A 175 -16.19 7.76 -1.80
N LYS A 176 -16.33 6.46 -2.08
CA LYS A 176 -17.00 5.52 -1.17
C LYS A 176 -16.24 5.34 0.15
N LYS A 177 -14.91 5.31 0.12
CA LYS A 177 -14.08 5.04 1.30
C LYS A 177 -13.79 6.26 2.15
N LEU A 178 -13.51 7.39 1.52
CA LEU A 178 -13.20 8.64 2.22
C LEU A 178 -14.47 9.46 2.51
N GLY A 179 -15.59 9.13 1.85
CA GLY A 179 -16.92 9.58 2.24
C GLY A 179 -17.00 11.10 2.40
N SER A 180 -17.28 11.54 3.63
CA SER A 180 -17.43 12.95 4.01
C SER A 180 -16.16 13.80 3.81
N PHE A 181 -14.99 13.17 3.69
CA PHE A 181 -13.73 13.87 3.45
C PHE A 181 -13.49 14.20 1.97
N ILE A 182 -14.39 13.79 1.06
CA ILE A 182 -14.33 14.16 -0.36
C ILE A 182 -15.35 15.24 -0.67
N GLU A 183 -14.86 16.33 -1.24
CA GLU A 183 -15.67 17.38 -1.84
C GLU A 183 -15.71 17.23 -3.36
N LYS A 184 -16.91 17.38 -3.95
CA LYS A 184 -17.10 17.32 -5.40
C LYS A 184 -17.25 18.74 -5.93
N GLY A 185 -16.31 19.16 -6.77
CA GLY A 185 -16.40 20.41 -7.51
C GLY A 185 -17.49 20.36 -8.60
N SER A 186 -17.93 21.53 -9.05
CA SER A 186 -18.96 21.68 -10.10
C SER A 186 -18.56 21.06 -11.44
N ASN A 187 -17.26 20.92 -11.71
CA ASN A 187 -16.69 20.30 -12.90
C ASN A 187 -16.40 18.79 -12.72
N GLY A 188 -16.86 18.17 -11.63
CA GLY A 188 -16.59 16.76 -11.32
C GLY A 188 -15.18 16.49 -10.76
N SER A 189 -14.37 17.52 -10.54
CA SER A 189 -13.12 17.38 -9.78
C SER A 189 -13.42 16.92 -8.36
N LEU A 190 -12.54 16.08 -7.82
CA LEU A 190 -12.62 15.66 -6.43
C LEU A 190 -11.51 16.34 -5.65
N THR A 191 -11.86 16.86 -4.48
CA THR A 191 -10.92 17.44 -3.53
C THR A 191 -10.97 16.64 -2.24
N LEU A 192 -9.83 16.14 -1.80
CA LEU A 192 -9.69 15.52 -0.49
C LEU A 192 -9.46 16.62 0.56
N LYS A 193 -10.38 16.73 1.52
CA LYS A 193 -10.23 17.55 2.72
C LYS A 193 -9.20 16.92 3.65
N SER A 194 -7.93 17.08 3.29
CA SER A 194 -6.80 16.36 3.89
C SER A 194 -6.64 16.74 5.36
N ALA A 195 -6.72 18.03 5.69
CA ALA A 195 -6.67 18.47 7.08
C ALA A 195 -7.83 17.92 7.91
N GLU A 196 -9.05 17.89 7.35
CA GLU A 196 -10.20 17.33 8.05
C GLU A 196 -9.99 15.83 8.32
N LEU A 197 -9.55 15.06 7.32
CA LEU A 197 -9.26 13.64 7.46
C LEU A 197 -8.21 13.39 8.56
N TYR A 198 -7.04 14.01 8.45
CA TYR A 198 -5.92 13.72 9.33
C TYR A 198 -6.07 14.34 10.73
N LEU A 199 -6.62 15.55 10.86
CA LEU A 199 -6.75 16.19 12.17
C LEU A 199 -7.93 15.63 12.98
N THR A 200 -9.00 15.18 12.33
CA THR A 200 -10.13 14.54 13.04
C THR A 200 -9.87 13.07 13.32
N THR A 201 -9.11 12.39 12.46
CA THR A 201 -8.76 10.97 12.56
C THR A 201 -7.25 10.76 12.46
N PRO A 202 -6.46 11.20 13.46
CA PRO A 202 -4.99 11.18 13.40
C PRO A 202 -4.39 9.79 13.22
N SER A 203 -5.07 8.72 13.63
CA SER A 203 -4.64 7.34 13.40
C SER A 203 -4.61 6.93 11.92
N THR A 204 -5.20 7.72 11.02
CA THR A 204 -5.15 7.48 9.57
C THR A 204 -3.72 7.42 9.05
N ILE A 205 -2.78 8.17 9.66
CA ILE A 205 -1.37 8.16 9.25
C ILE A 205 -0.73 6.76 9.38
N GLU A 206 -1.24 5.92 10.28
CA GLU A 206 -0.72 4.57 10.50
C GLU A 206 -1.03 3.62 9.34
N ALA A 207 -2.08 3.92 8.58
CA ALA A 207 -2.52 3.13 7.44
C ALA A 207 -1.89 3.59 6.11
N GLU A 208 -0.98 4.56 6.15
CA GLU A 208 -0.47 5.22 4.96
C GLU A 208 1.02 5.04 4.75
N MET A 209 1.42 5.21 3.50
CA MET A 209 2.81 5.47 3.11
C MET A 209 2.93 6.98 2.96
N LEU A 210 3.67 7.58 3.88
CA LEU A 210 3.81 9.01 4.06
C LEU A 210 5.04 9.51 3.32
N SER A 211 4.85 10.62 2.59
CA SER A 211 5.95 11.45 2.13
C SER A 211 6.24 12.49 3.22
N CYS A 212 7.47 12.49 3.70
CA CYS A 212 7.93 13.32 4.81
C CYS A 212 9.17 14.11 4.41
N SER A 213 9.50 15.12 5.21
CA SER A 213 10.70 15.93 5.06
C SER A 213 11.41 16.08 6.39
N LEU A 214 12.73 16.29 6.35
CA LEU A 214 13.45 16.71 7.54
C LEU A 214 13.46 18.24 7.61
N ILE A 215 13.13 18.79 8.78
CA ILE A 215 13.28 20.22 9.03
C ILE A 215 14.17 20.44 10.24
N CYS A 216 15.06 21.42 10.15
CA CYS A 216 15.94 21.83 11.24
C CYS A 216 16.18 23.33 11.23
N GLU A 217 16.95 23.84 12.19
CA GLU A 217 17.20 25.29 12.32
C GLU A 217 17.78 25.93 11.05
N ASN A 218 18.52 25.17 10.24
CA ASN A 218 19.14 25.64 9.00
C ASN A 218 18.37 25.23 7.74
N ARG A 219 17.25 24.51 7.89
CA ARG A 219 16.47 23.98 6.77
C ARG A 219 15.00 23.84 7.13
N LYS A 220 14.20 24.84 6.74
CA LYS A 220 12.79 24.95 7.12
C LYS A 220 11.85 24.99 5.91
N LYS A 221 12.42 25.09 4.70
CA LYS A 221 11.65 25.07 3.45
C LYS A 221 11.03 23.69 3.25
N LEU A 222 9.73 23.70 2.92
CA LEU A 222 8.96 22.52 2.57
C LEU A 222 8.48 22.68 1.12
N TYR A 223 8.06 21.58 0.50
CA TYR A 223 7.45 21.65 -0.83
C TYR A 223 6.20 22.55 -0.84
N GLY A 224 5.94 23.27 -1.92
CA GLY A 224 4.63 23.89 -2.18
C GLY A 224 4.00 24.79 -1.09
N ASN A 225 4.77 25.63 -0.39
CA ASN A 225 4.30 26.57 0.65
C ASN A 225 3.43 25.91 1.75
N PHE A 226 3.69 24.64 2.09
CA PHE A 226 3.01 24.01 3.23
C PHE A 226 3.31 24.77 4.52
N SER A 227 2.23 25.25 5.16
CA SER A 227 2.30 26.10 6.33
C SER A 227 2.04 25.36 7.64
N PHE A 228 1.62 24.10 7.60
CA PHE A 228 1.41 23.27 8.79
C PHE A 228 1.50 21.78 8.47
N GLY A 229 1.52 20.96 9.52
CA GLY A 229 1.47 19.50 9.41
C GLY A 229 1.86 18.82 10.71
N PHE A 230 2.18 17.53 10.62
CA PHE A 230 2.59 16.74 11.78
C PHE A 230 4.10 16.66 11.90
N ILE A 231 4.59 16.75 13.14
CA ILE A 231 5.89 16.25 13.55
C ILE A 231 5.70 14.79 13.94
N LEU A 232 6.47 13.90 13.30
CA LEU A 232 6.31 12.46 13.43
C LEU A 232 7.45 11.85 14.25
N GLN A 233 7.08 10.93 15.12
CA GLN A 233 7.99 9.94 15.69
C GLN A 233 7.83 8.65 14.91
N ALA A 234 8.71 8.42 13.95
CA ALA A 234 8.77 7.20 13.16
C ALA A 234 9.85 6.27 13.72
N PRO A 235 9.52 5.00 14.05
CA PRO A 235 10.52 3.98 14.29
C PRO A 235 11.44 3.82 13.07
N SER A 236 12.68 3.41 13.29
CA SER A 236 13.67 3.25 12.22
C SER A 236 13.24 2.22 11.16
N THR A 237 12.51 1.18 11.57
CA THR A 237 11.96 0.14 10.69
C THR A 237 10.89 0.68 9.73
N ASN A 238 10.19 1.76 10.13
CA ASN A 238 9.16 2.42 9.34
C ASN A 238 9.75 3.35 8.27
N ILE A 239 11.02 3.73 8.37
CA ILE A 239 11.68 4.51 7.31
C ILE A 239 11.99 3.55 6.16
N CYS A 240 11.50 3.81 4.95
CA CYS A 240 11.80 3.00 3.77
C CYS A 240 13.11 3.47 3.13
N ILE A 241 13.11 4.74 2.73
CA ILE A 241 14.17 5.41 1.98
C ILE A 241 14.21 6.89 2.37
N ALA A 242 15.40 7.49 2.30
CA ALA A 242 15.59 8.92 2.47
C ALA A 242 16.54 9.44 1.39
N SER A 243 16.20 10.58 0.79
CA SER A 243 16.96 11.16 -0.31
C SER A 243 16.96 12.69 -0.27
N GLN A 244 17.92 13.28 -0.98
CA GLN A 244 18.06 14.73 -1.18
C GLN A 244 17.41 15.20 -2.48
N ARG A 245 16.70 14.29 -3.14
CA ARG A 245 15.92 14.53 -4.33
C ARG A 245 14.47 14.33 -3.97
N ASP A 246 13.61 14.90 -4.81
CA ASP A 246 12.21 14.51 -4.86
C ASP A 246 12.15 13.01 -5.18
N LEU A 247 11.58 12.25 -4.26
CA LEU A 247 11.25 10.84 -4.39
C LEU A 247 9.82 10.70 -4.93
N ALA A 248 9.32 11.64 -5.74
CA ALA A 248 8.02 11.63 -6.44
C ALA A 248 7.51 10.25 -6.89
N ILE A 249 8.44 9.32 -7.16
CA ILE A 249 8.27 7.92 -7.50
C ILE A 249 7.65 7.05 -6.38
N SER A 250 7.77 7.38 -5.10
CA SER A 250 7.16 6.62 -3.98
C SER A 250 5.73 7.00 -3.64
N ASN A 251 5.20 8.09 -4.24
CA ASN A 251 3.79 8.46 -4.15
C ASN A 251 2.92 7.75 -5.20
N SER A 252 3.41 6.68 -5.84
CA SER A 252 2.53 5.57 -6.20
C SER A 252 2.05 4.91 -4.91
N GLN A 253 1.26 5.64 -4.12
CA GLN A 253 0.41 5.03 -3.12
C GLN A 253 -0.37 3.98 -3.90
N ALA A 254 0.02 2.71 -3.76
CA ALA A 254 -0.77 1.57 -4.16
C ALA A 254 -1.99 1.58 -3.23
N ARG A 255 -2.83 2.61 -3.39
CA ARG A 255 -4.06 2.76 -2.65
C ARG A 255 -4.84 1.51 -2.99
N ALA A 256 -5.58 0.98 -2.03
CA ALA A 256 -6.59 -0.02 -2.29
C ALA A 256 -7.54 0.39 -3.46
N ALA A 257 -7.58 1.68 -3.80
CA ALA A 257 -8.24 2.22 -4.98
C ALA A 257 -7.66 1.70 -6.33
N VAL A 258 -6.35 1.49 -6.46
CA VAL A 258 -5.73 0.85 -7.63
C VAL A 258 -6.13 -0.63 -7.69
N LEU A 259 -6.14 -1.32 -6.55
CA LEU A 259 -6.66 -2.68 -6.45
C LEU A 259 -8.15 -2.76 -6.82
N ALA A 260 -8.90 -1.68 -6.59
CA ALA A 260 -10.32 -1.59 -6.96
C ALA A 260 -10.53 -1.47 -8.48
N MET A 261 -9.53 -1.00 -9.24
CA MET A 261 -9.56 -1.00 -10.71
C MET A 261 -9.40 -2.42 -11.29
N GLN A 262 -8.75 -3.31 -10.54
CA GLN A 262 -8.44 -4.65 -10.99
C GLN A 262 -9.68 -5.57 -10.94
N PRO A 263 -10.06 -6.18 -12.08
CA PRO A 263 -11.32 -6.92 -12.21
C PRO A 263 -11.30 -8.24 -11.43
N THR A 264 -10.17 -8.94 -11.42
CA THR A 264 -10.05 -10.28 -10.83
C THR A 264 -9.10 -10.35 -9.64
N PRO A 265 -9.28 -11.35 -8.75
CA PRO A 265 -8.38 -11.58 -7.63
C PRO A 265 -6.91 -11.70 -8.02
N LEU A 266 -6.58 -12.35 -9.15
CA LEU A 266 -5.20 -12.46 -9.62
C LEU A 266 -4.59 -11.09 -9.91
N HIS A 267 -5.28 -10.26 -10.68
CA HIS A 267 -4.77 -8.93 -11.00
C HIS A 267 -4.50 -8.11 -9.72
N ARG A 268 -5.30 -8.29 -8.67
CA ARG A 268 -5.03 -7.68 -7.35
C ARG A 268 -3.79 -8.27 -6.68
N LEU A 269 -3.60 -9.58 -6.73
CA LEU A 269 -2.42 -10.24 -6.18
C LEU A 269 -1.13 -9.79 -6.88
N VAL A 270 -1.14 -9.70 -8.21
CA VAL A 270 0.00 -9.19 -8.99
C VAL A 270 0.36 -7.76 -8.59
N GLN A 271 -0.63 -6.90 -8.35
CA GLN A 271 -0.39 -5.53 -7.89
C GLN A 271 0.17 -5.49 -6.45
N VAL A 272 -0.28 -6.39 -5.57
CA VAL A 272 0.28 -6.50 -4.21
C VAL A 272 1.72 -7.01 -4.27
N ASP A 273 2.01 -8.03 -5.07
CA ASP A 273 3.37 -8.57 -5.22
C ASP A 273 4.32 -7.51 -5.80
N ALA A 274 3.91 -6.79 -6.86
CA ALA A 274 4.70 -5.70 -7.45
C ALA A 274 4.96 -4.57 -6.44
N PHE A 275 3.98 -4.25 -5.59
CA PHE A 275 4.15 -3.29 -4.51
C PHE A 275 5.17 -3.79 -3.47
N LEU A 276 5.07 -5.05 -3.04
CA LEU A 276 6.00 -5.64 -2.06
C LEU A 276 7.44 -5.72 -2.61
N GLU A 277 7.61 -6.08 -3.88
CA GLU A 277 8.92 -6.08 -4.55
C GLU A 277 9.50 -4.66 -4.65
N SER A 278 8.68 -3.68 -5.02
CA SER A 278 9.09 -2.27 -5.06
C SER A 278 9.51 -1.77 -3.68
N LEU A 279 8.73 -2.10 -2.66
CA LEU A 279 9.02 -1.77 -1.27
C LEU A 279 10.33 -2.43 -0.81
N LEU A 280 10.57 -3.69 -1.17
CA LEU A 280 11.81 -4.39 -0.88
C LEU A 280 13.00 -3.68 -1.53
N GLY A 281 12.85 -3.26 -2.78
CA GLY A 281 13.85 -2.46 -3.49
C GLY A 281 14.18 -1.16 -2.76
N LEU A 282 13.19 -0.47 -2.17
CA LEU A 282 13.44 0.71 -1.33
C LEU A 282 14.20 0.34 -0.05
N TYR A 283 13.84 -0.78 0.59
CA TYR A 283 14.47 -1.22 1.83
C TYR A 283 15.91 -1.75 1.65
N GLN A 284 16.25 -2.25 0.47
CA GLN A 284 17.59 -2.74 0.14
C GLN A 284 18.58 -1.63 -0.20
N GLN A 285 18.10 -0.42 -0.51
CA GLN A 285 18.98 0.72 -0.73
C GLN A 285 19.63 1.16 0.59
N PRO A 286 20.91 1.56 0.58
CA PRO A 286 21.56 2.13 1.75
C PRO A 286 20.79 3.37 2.25
N LEU A 287 20.36 3.33 3.51
CA LEU A 287 19.63 4.44 4.10
C LEU A 287 20.62 5.48 4.64
N LYS A 288 20.67 6.66 4.00
CA LYS A 288 21.44 7.79 4.53
C LYS A 288 20.90 8.23 5.88
N SER A 289 21.78 8.53 6.83
CA SER A 289 21.39 9.10 8.13
C SER A 289 20.76 10.50 7.97
N PRO A 290 19.98 10.98 8.95
CA PRO A 290 19.42 12.34 8.92
C PRO A 290 20.50 13.41 8.73
N ALA A 291 21.64 13.29 9.42
CA ALA A 291 22.77 14.19 9.28
C ALA A 291 23.34 14.22 7.85
N GLN A 292 23.47 13.05 7.19
CA GLN A 292 23.93 12.98 5.80
C GLN A 292 22.93 13.60 4.82
N ILE A 293 21.62 13.41 5.05
CA ILE A 293 20.57 14.05 4.24
C ILE A 293 20.65 15.57 4.38
N LEU A 294 20.82 16.08 5.60
CA LEU A 294 20.89 17.51 5.85
C LEU A 294 22.21 18.14 5.36
N ALA A 295 23.34 17.43 5.44
CA ALA A 295 24.66 17.98 5.11
C ALA A 295 24.87 18.28 3.61
N LEU A 296 24.28 17.52 2.69
CA LEU A 296 24.50 17.72 1.24
C LEU A 296 23.32 18.40 0.53
N SER A 297 22.27 18.76 1.25
CA SER A 297 21.18 19.53 0.67
C SER A 297 21.43 21.02 0.83
N SER A 298 21.20 21.79 -0.22
CA SER A 298 21.07 23.24 -0.08
C SER A 298 19.90 23.59 0.86
N PRO A 299 19.89 24.78 1.48
CA PRO A 299 18.75 25.25 2.30
C PRO A 299 17.42 25.22 1.56
N THR A 300 17.46 25.29 0.23
CA THR A 300 16.31 25.26 -0.69
C THR A 300 16.11 23.91 -1.40
N GLY A 301 17.01 22.95 -1.21
CA GLY A 301 16.97 21.66 -1.88
C GLY A 301 15.91 20.74 -1.30
N HIS A 302 15.57 19.69 -2.04
CA HIS A 302 14.62 18.67 -1.60
C HIS A 302 15.23 17.72 -0.56
N ASN A 303 14.44 17.27 0.40
CA ASN A 303 14.75 16.14 1.25
C ASN A 303 13.48 15.36 1.53
N GLU A 304 13.33 14.26 0.81
CA GLU A 304 12.18 13.41 0.97
C GLU A 304 12.56 12.15 1.73
N VAL A 305 11.70 11.80 2.68
CA VAL A 305 11.77 10.60 3.49
C VAL A 305 10.45 9.87 3.32
N VAL A 306 10.52 8.61 2.93
CA VAL A 306 9.36 7.77 2.76
C VAL A 306 9.18 6.94 4.01
N VAL A 307 7.99 7.01 4.59
CA VAL A 307 7.69 6.39 5.89
C VAL A 307 6.44 5.53 5.78
N LEU A 308 6.50 4.28 6.20
CA LEU A 308 5.30 3.47 6.42
C LEU A 308 4.69 3.85 7.77
N GLY A 309 3.39 4.13 7.81
CA GLY A 309 2.66 4.36 9.05
C GLY A 309 2.70 3.16 10.01
N PHE A 310 2.81 1.96 9.46
CA PHE A 310 2.88 0.70 10.20
C PHE A 310 3.86 -0.28 9.55
N ALA A 311 4.78 -0.82 10.35
CA ALA A 311 5.71 -1.86 9.92
C ALA A 311 5.88 -2.89 11.04
N GLY A 312 5.54 -4.16 10.75
CA GLY A 312 5.63 -5.25 11.73
C GLY A 312 4.69 -5.05 12.93
N LYS A 313 5.23 -4.57 14.06
CA LYS A 313 4.46 -4.21 15.27
C LYS A 313 4.59 -2.73 15.63
N GLU A 314 5.38 -1.98 14.90
CA GLU A 314 5.70 -0.59 15.21
C GLU A 314 4.82 0.37 14.40
N ARG A 315 4.44 1.48 15.02
CA ARG A 315 3.54 2.50 14.48
C ARG A 315 4.22 3.85 14.52
N VAL A 316 4.03 4.63 13.46
CA VAL A 316 4.35 6.06 13.46
C VAL A 316 3.42 6.75 14.46
N LYS A 317 3.97 7.64 15.27
CA LYS A 317 3.21 8.47 16.20
C LYS A 317 3.30 9.93 15.82
N ILE A 318 2.24 10.68 16.09
CA ILE A 318 2.30 12.14 16.08
C ILE A 318 2.99 12.55 17.37
N ALA A 319 4.08 13.32 17.25
CA ALA A 319 4.83 13.87 18.37
C ALA A 319 4.54 15.36 18.59
N GLY A 320 4.04 16.05 17.56
CA GLY A 320 3.73 17.48 17.58
C GLY A 320 2.96 17.88 16.35
N ILE A 321 2.35 19.06 16.38
CA ILE A 321 1.81 19.73 15.20
C ILE A 321 2.66 20.98 14.97
N PHE A 322 3.16 21.20 13.76
CA PHE A 322 3.88 22.43 13.46
C PHE A 322 3.00 23.43 12.71
N VAL A 323 3.25 24.71 12.93
CA VAL A 323 2.67 25.83 12.15
C VAL A 323 3.79 26.79 11.79
N LYS A 324 3.87 27.20 10.52
CA LYS A 324 4.88 28.15 10.07
C LYS A 324 4.54 29.57 10.47
N VAL A 325 5.57 30.26 10.95
CA VAL A 325 5.53 31.66 11.35
C VAL A 325 6.69 32.41 10.70
N THR A 326 6.60 33.73 10.67
CA THR A 326 7.73 34.59 10.29
C THR A 326 8.72 34.73 11.44
N SER A 327 9.87 35.35 11.19
CA SER A 327 10.85 35.73 12.23
C SER A 327 10.28 36.62 13.35
N LYS A 328 9.17 37.32 13.08
CA LYS A 328 8.43 38.13 14.07
C LYS A 328 7.34 37.33 14.80
N ASN A 329 7.32 36.00 14.65
CA ASN A 329 6.32 35.09 15.21
C ASN A 329 4.88 35.38 14.73
N MET A 330 4.75 35.94 13.52
CA MET A 330 3.46 36.17 12.86
C MET A 330 3.11 34.96 12.00
N LEU A 331 1.85 34.54 11.99
CA LEU A 331 1.40 33.47 11.10
C LEU A 331 1.62 33.85 9.64
N TRP A 332 1.96 32.88 8.80
CA TRP A 332 1.95 33.07 7.36
C TRP A 332 0.55 33.47 6.86
N GLN A 333 0.47 34.43 5.93
CA GLN A 333 -0.83 34.87 5.40
C GLN A 333 -1.60 33.73 4.72
N SER A 334 -0.90 32.81 4.04
CA SER A 334 -1.51 31.61 3.46
C SER A 334 -2.17 30.73 4.52
N PHE A 335 -1.52 30.54 5.68
CA PHE A 335 -2.12 29.79 6.79
C PHE A 335 -3.36 30.47 7.35
N VAL A 336 -3.34 31.80 7.51
CA VAL A 336 -4.52 32.55 7.98
C VAL A 336 -5.69 32.41 7.01
N ASN A 337 -5.42 32.50 5.71
CA ASN A 337 -6.43 32.30 4.67
C ASN A 337 -7.00 30.87 4.72
N ASP A 338 -6.13 29.87 4.86
CA ASP A 338 -6.51 28.47 4.99
C ASP A 338 -7.32 28.20 6.27
N ASP A 339 -6.94 28.80 7.40
CA ASP A 339 -7.66 28.71 8.67
C ASP A 339 -9.05 29.31 8.57
N ALA A 340 -9.18 30.50 7.97
CA ALA A 340 -10.47 31.14 7.75
C ALA A 340 -11.38 30.30 6.84
N ALA A 341 -10.83 29.66 5.81
CA ALA A 341 -11.59 28.85 4.86
C ALA A 341 -11.97 27.46 5.42
N HIS A 342 -11.11 26.86 6.25
CA HIS A 342 -11.24 25.46 6.67
C HIS A 342 -11.41 25.26 8.17
N CYS A 343 -11.45 26.32 8.97
CA CYS A 343 -11.53 26.26 10.43
C CYS A 343 -10.38 25.44 11.06
N LEU A 344 -9.17 25.59 10.54
CA LEU A 344 -8.00 24.78 10.93
C LEU A 344 -7.70 24.86 12.43
N ARG A 345 -7.84 26.02 13.06
CA ARG A 345 -7.57 26.25 14.49
C ARG A 345 -8.34 25.28 15.36
N GLY A 346 -9.63 25.16 15.14
CA GLY A 346 -10.48 24.26 15.92
C GLY A 346 -10.04 22.80 15.77
N MET A 347 -9.70 22.39 14.55
CA MET A 347 -9.24 21.03 14.25
C MET A 347 -7.85 20.75 14.82
N ILE A 348 -6.90 21.68 14.66
CA ILE A 348 -5.53 21.57 15.19
C ILE A 348 -5.54 21.49 16.70
N LEU A 349 -6.26 22.39 17.40
CA LEU A 349 -6.35 22.37 18.86
C LEU A 349 -6.99 21.07 19.37
N LYS A 350 -8.06 20.60 18.71
CA LYS A 350 -8.72 19.34 19.05
C LYS A 350 -7.78 18.15 18.84
N CYS A 351 -7.09 18.10 17.70
CA CYS A 351 -6.12 17.05 17.37
C CYS A 351 -4.96 17.02 18.38
N ALA A 352 -4.37 18.18 18.68
CA ALA A 352 -3.31 18.33 19.67
C ALA A 352 -3.74 17.82 21.06
N GLY A 353 -4.96 18.17 21.49
CA GLY A 353 -5.55 17.68 22.74
C GLY A 353 -5.82 16.16 22.72
N MET A 354 -6.34 15.62 21.62
CA MET A 354 -6.60 14.18 21.45
C MET A 354 -5.31 13.34 21.46
N CYS A 355 -4.25 13.85 20.86
CA CYS A 355 -2.96 13.16 20.78
C CYS A 355 -2.04 13.48 21.97
N HIS A 356 -2.39 14.45 22.82
CA HIS A 356 -1.56 14.98 23.90
C HIS A 356 -0.19 15.48 23.42
N VAL A 357 -0.18 16.26 22.34
CA VAL A 357 1.04 16.76 21.69
C VAL A 357 1.07 18.30 21.65
N PRO A 358 2.26 18.93 21.67
CA PRO A 358 2.37 20.38 21.54
C PRO A 358 2.09 20.86 20.11
N ILE A 359 1.71 22.13 20.00
CA ILE A 359 1.69 22.88 18.75
C ILE A 359 2.92 23.78 18.74
N VAL A 360 3.80 23.59 17.76
CA VAL A 360 5.12 24.20 17.69
C VAL A 360 5.15 25.23 16.55
N PRO A 361 5.45 26.51 16.82
CA PRO A 361 5.73 27.46 15.76
C PRO A 361 7.09 27.15 15.12
N ILE A 362 7.18 27.24 13.80
CA ILE A 362 8.46 27.08 13.08
C ILE A 362 8.70 28.33 12.27
N GLN A 363 9.68 29.12 12.69
CA GLN A 363 10.07 30.38 12.04
C GLN A 363 10.70 30.09 10.69
N ASP A 364 10.05 30.40 9.57
CA ASP A 364 10.62 30.23 8.24
C ASP A 364 10.93 31.60 7.63
N ASP A 365 12.22 31.86 7.44
CA ASP A 365 12.78 33.14 6.99
C ASP A 365 12.72 33.32 5.46
N ASN A 366 11.99 32.46 4.76
CA ASN A 366 11.67 32.70 3.36
C ASN A 366 10.69 33.88 3.26
N ASP A 367 11.24 35.06 2.95
CA ASP A 367 10.51 36.31 2.62
C ASP A 367 9.50 36.16 1.46
N GLU A 368 9.43 34.97 0.83
CA GLU A 368 8.47 34.62 -0.23
C GLU A 368 7.01 34.57 0.27
N CYS A 369 6.77 34.36 1.57
CA CYS A 369 5.42 34.35 2.14
C CYS A 369 5.23 35.54 3.10
N PRO A 370 4.35 36.52 2.78
CA PRO A 370 4.11 37.64 3.68
C PRO A 370 3.54 37.14 5.00
N GLY A 371 4.08 37.66 6.10
CA GLY A 371 3.47 37.49 7.42
C GLY A 371 2.11 38.19 7.48
N SER A 372 1.18 37.58 8.20
CA SER A 372 -0.08 38.21 8.55
C SER A 372 0.10 39.21 9.69
N GLU A 373 -0.98 39.91 10.03
CA GLU A 373 -1.06 40.74 11.26
C GLU A 373 -1.39 39.91 12.52
N ILE A 374 -1.52 38.58 12.40
CA ILE A 374 -1.93 37.71 13.50
C ILE A 374 -0.72 37.02 14.11
N GLY A 375 -0.46 37.28 15.39
CA GLY A 375 0.58 36.57 16.15
C GLY A 375 0.20 35.12 16.43
N PHE A 376 1.17 34.20 16.45
CA PHE A 376 0.93 32.78 16.73
C PHE A 376 0.23 32.54 18.07
N HIS A 377 0.65 33.22 19.14
CA HIS A 377 0.01 33.10 20.46
C HIS A 377 -1.41 33.69 20.48
N GLU A 378 -1.65 34.80 19.79
CA GLU A 378 -2.98 35.41 19.69
C GLU A 378 -3.96 34.48 18.97
N TRP A 379 -3.48 33.82 17.91
CA TRP A 379 -4.22 32.78 17.22
C TRP A 379 -4.52 31.59 18.15
N LEU A 380 -3.55 31.08 18.90
CA LEU A 380 -3.79 30.00 19.87
C LEU A 380 -4.84 30.37 20.93
N GLU A 381 -4.80 31.60 21.45
CA GLU A 381 -5.76 32.12 22.43
C GLU A 381 -7.17 32.36 21.85
N GLY A 382 -7.31 32.43 20.53
CA GLY A 382 -8.60 32.63 19.88
C GLY A 382 -9.12 34.06 20.00
N LYS A 383 -8.23 35.03 20.17
CA LYS A 383 -8.59 36.45 20.06
C LYS A 383 -9.15 36.67 18.66
N LYS A 384 -10.41 37.14 18.56
CA LYS A 384 -11.12 37.32 17.28
C LYS A 384 -10.31 38.25 16.38
N THR A 385 -9.72 37.69 15.35
CA THR A 385 -9.11 38.42 14.24
C THR A 385 -10.22 38.65 13.22
N SER A 386 -11.06 39.66 13.47
CA SER A 386 -11.96 40.13 12.42
C SER A 386 -11.08 40.72 11.32
N PRO A 387 -11.06 40.15 10.10
CA PRO A 387 -10.42 40.85 8.99
C PRO A 387 -11.19 42.16 8.80
N LYS A 388 -10.48 43.29 8.88
CA LYS A 388 -11.02 44.56 8.41
C LYS A 388 -11.41 44.33 6.94
N PRO A 389 -12.65 44.60 6.51
CA PRO A 389 -13.01 44.43 5.12
C PRO A 389 -12.21 45.46 4.31
N GLU A 390 -11.14 45.03 3.68
CA GLU A 390 -10.47 45.83 2.66
C GLU A 390 -11.42 45.98 1.48
N SER A 391 -11.73 47.23 1.16
CA SER A 391 -12.44 47.64 -0.04
C SER A 391 -11.73 47.07 -1.27
N SER A 392 -12.44 46.24 -2.03
CA SER A 392 -11.98 45.58 -3.25
C SER A 392 -11.29 46.55 -4.22
N PRO A 393 -10.02 46.35 -4.60
CA PRO A 393 -9.52 46.85 -5.87
C PRO A 393 -9.97 45.87 -6.96
N SER A 394 -10.65 46.39 -7.97
CA SER A 394 -11.05 45.69 -9.18
C SER A 394 -9.82 45.27 -9.99
N ILE A 395 -9.26 44.09 -9.70
CA ILE A 395 -8.23 43.47 -10.52
C ILE A 395 -8.91 42.84 -11.75
N LYS A 396 -8.71 43.45 -12.91
CA LYS A 396 -8.98 42.84 -14.21
C LYS A 396 -8.12 41.58 -14.34
N VAL A 397 -8.75 40.42 -14.23
CA VAL A 397 -8.14 39.14 -14.59
C VAL A 397 -7.96 39.14 -16.10
N THR A 398 -6.71 39.34 -16.53
CA THR A 398 -6.30 39.09 -17.91
C THR A 398 -6.03 37.59 -18.02
N PRO A 399 -6.69 36.84 -18.92
CA PRO A 399 -6.43 35.41 -19.05
C PRO A 399 -5.03 35.22 -19.65
N SER A 400 -4.08 34.80 -18.83
CA SER A 400 -2.82 34.25 -19.34
C SER A 400 -3.10 32.88 -19.93
N VAL A 401 -3.12 32.83 -21.26
CA VAL A 401 -3.05 31.59 -22.05
C VAL A 401 -1.77 30.86 -21.63
N SER A 402 -1.88 29.81 -20.82
CA SER A 402 -0.83 28.81 -20.70
C SER A 402 -0.91 27.93 -21.94
N THR A 403 -0.10 28.27 -22.94
CA THR A 403 0.20 27.42 -24.08
C THR A 403 0.63 26.05 -23.57
N ALA A 404 -0.04 25.02 -24.10
CA ALA A 404 0.37 23.63 -24.00
C ALA A 404 1.82 23.49 -24.50
N GLY A 405 2.76 23.40 -23.56
CA GLY A 405 4.12 22.98 -23.81
C GLY A 405 4.21 21.48 -23.62
N SER A 406 3.86 20.73 -24.66
CA SER A 406 4.30 19.33 -24.81
C SER A 406 5.81 19.29 -24.61
N SER A 407 6.23 18.84 -23.43
CA SER A 407 7.61 18.50 -23.15
C SER A 407 7.62 16.99 -22.91
N SER A 408 7.77 16.26 -24.01
CA SER A 408 8.27 14.89 -23.96
C SER A 408 9.62 14.94 -23.26
N LEU A 409 9.67 14.53 -22.00
CA LEU A 409 10.93 14.34 -21.29
C LEU A 409 11.40 12.91 -21.57
N VAL A 410 12.09 12.77 -22.70
CA VAL A 410 13.02 11.66 -22.96
C VAL A 410 14.36 12.08 -22.37
N ILE A 411 14.85 11.43 -21.30
CA ILE A 411 16.26 11.11 -20.98
C ILE A 411 16.23 10.09 -19.80
N GLY A 412 16.90 8.94 -19.79
CA GLY A 412 17.89 8.43 -20.72
C GLY A 412 18.12 6.93 -20.55
N ASP A 413 18.67 6.39 -21.62
CA ASP A 413 18.95 4.99 -21.87
C ASP A 413 19.83 4.36 -20.81
N THR A 414 19.21 3.55 -19.97
CA THR A 414 19.72 2.19 -19.77
C THR A 414 18.60 1.25 -20.16
N VAL A 415 18.54 0.98 -21.46
CA VAL A 415 18.03 -0.30 -21.93
C VAL A 415 19.02 -1.35 -21.41
N SER A 416 18.90 -1.74 -20.14
CA SER A 416 19.26 -3.09 -19.79
C SER A 416 18.20 -3.96 -20.46
N VAL A 417 18.49 -4.38 -21.69
CA VAL A 417 17.90 -5.58 -22.26
C VAL A 417 18.33 -6.71 -21.34
N TYR A 418 17.59 -6.93 -20.25
CA TYR A 418 17.67 -8.19 -19.55
C TYR A 418 16.92 -9.20 -20.41
N ARG A 419 17.61 -9.70 -21.43
CA ARG A 419 17.29 -10.96 -22.10
C ARG A 419 17.55 -12.05 -21.05
N ASP A 420 16.60 -12.26 -20.15
CA ASP A 420 16.56 -13.52 -19.42
C ASP A 420 15.80 -14.52 -20.28
N GLN A 421 16.54 -15.53 -20.75
CA GLN A 421 16.03 -16.67 -21.52
C GLN A 421 15.25 -17.67 -20.66
N ASN A 422 14.78 -17.26 -19.47
CA ASN A 422 13.94 -18.07 -18.57
C ASN A 422 12.45 -17.68 -18.66
N LEU A 423 11.97 -17.59 -19.90
CA LEU A 423 10.59 -17.30 -20.29
C LEU A 423 9.67 -18.51 -20.04
N THR A 424 9.53 -18.93 -18.77
CA THR A 424 8.47 -19.84 -18.30
C THR A 424 8.13 -19.57 -16.83
N ARG A 425 7.92 -18.30 -16.44
CA ARG A 425 7.08 -18.02 -15.27
C ARG A 425 5.64 -18.13 -15.75
N GLU A 426 5.05 -19.30 -15.51
CA GLU A 426 3.67 -19.63 -15.91
C GLU A 426 2.71 -18.54 -15.46
N TYR A 427 2.21 -17.80 -16.43
CA TYR A 427 1.00 -17.00 -16.31
C TYR A 427 -0.06 -17.79 -15.53
N ASP A 428 -0.72 -17.18 -14.53
CA ASP A 428 -1.82 -17.86 -13.82
C ASP A 428 -3.01 -18.06 -14.78
N MET A 429 -2.96 -19.21 -15.45
CA MET A 429 -3.89 -19.66 -16.47
C MET A 429 -5.33 -19.70 -15.96
N ILE A 430 -5.56 -19.73 -14.65
CA ILE A 430 -6.91 -19.82 -14.09
C ILE A 430 -7.56 -18.46 -14.04
N ALA A 431 -6.84 -17.43 -13.63
CA ALA A 431 -7.41 -16.09 -13.70
C ALA A 431 -7.48 -15.59 -15.14
N ILE A 432 -6.50 -15.92 -16.00
CA ILE A 432 -6.62 -15.60 -17.44
C ILE A 432 -7.83 -16.33 -18.04
N ARG A 433 -8.09 -17.58 -17.64
CA ARG A 433 -9.31 -18.30 -18.05
C ARG A 433 -10.59 -17.70 -17.46
N GLN A 434 -10.56 -17.16 -16.25
CA GLN A 434 -11.71 -16.44 -15.66
C GLN A 434 -11.96 -15.11 -16.38
N ASP A 435 -10.92 -14.36 -16.70
CA ASP A 435 -11.00 -13.12 -17.47
C ASP A 435 -11.51 -13.39 -18.89
N ALA A 436 -10.97 -14.41 -19.56
CA ALA A 436 -11.47 -14.85 -20.87
C ALA A 436 -12.96 -15.24 -20.81
N ARG A 437 -13.40 -16.00 -19.79
CA ARG A 437 -14.81 -16.34 -19.58
C ARG A 437 -15.69 -15.11 -19.36
N MET A 438 -15.21 -14.16 -18.56
CA MET A 438 -15.94 -12.93 -18.28
C MET A 438 -16.13 -12.11 -19.57
N TYR A 439 -15.09 -11.96 -20.39
CA TYR A 439 -15.19 -11.25 -21.67
C TYR A 439 -16.13 -11.97 -22.66
N LEU A 440 -16.07 -13.29 -22.74
CA LEU A 440 -17.01 -14.09 -23.54
C LEU A 440 -18.46 -13.92 -23.05
N GLN A 441 -18.67 -13.89 -21.74
CA GLN A 441 -20.00 -13.64 -21.13
C GLN A 441 -20.51 -12.22 -21.36
N GLN A 442 -19.61 -11.25 -21.58
CA GLN A 442 -19.95 -9.88 -21.96
C GLN A 442 -20.25 -9.74 -23.47
N GLY A 443 -20.28 -10.85 -24.21
CA GLY A 443 -20.63 -10.88 -25.63
C GLY A 443 -19.46 -10.62 -26.58
N MET A 444 -18.21 -10.59 -26.09
CA MET A 444 -17.04 -10.46 -26.95
C MET A 444 -16.80 -11.76 -27.75
N SER A 445 -16.44 -11.65 -29.02
CA SER A 445 -16.01 -12.81 -29.81
C SER A 445 -14.66 -13.35 -29.31
N PRO A 446 -14.33 -14.63 -29.51
CA PRO A 446 -13.02 -15.17 -29.13
C PRO A 446 -11.83 -14.36 -29.68
N GLU A 447 -11.92 -13.82 -30.90
CA GLU A 447 -10.90 -12.94 -31.49
C GLU A 447 -10.79 -11.58 -30.78
N GLN A 448 -11.91 -11.05 -30.27
CA GLN A 448 -11.91 -9.83 -29.46
C GLN A 448 -11.32 -10.11 -28.08
N VAL A 449 -11.66 -11.24 -27.46
CA VAL A 449 -11.05 -11.68 -26.19
C VAL A 449 -9.57 -11.93 -26.37
N HIS A 450 -9.16 -12.49 -27.51
CA HIS A 450 -7.75 -12.72 -27.82
C HIS A 450 -6.99 -11.39 -27.86
N ARG A 451 -7.46 -10.44 -28.66
CA ARG A 451 -6.86 -9.09 -28.74
C ARG A 451 -6.87 -8.38 -27.39
N GLN A 452 -7.94 -8.49 -26.62
CA GLN A 452 -8.04 -7.90 -25.30
C GLN A 452 -6.97 -8.45 -24.34
N LEU A 453 -6.78 -9.76 -24.31
CA LEU A 453 -5.81 -10.43 -23.44
C LEU A 453 -4.36 -10.25 -23.93
N HIS A 454 -4.13 -10.24 -25.24
CA HIS A 454 -2.82 -10.06 -25.84
C HIS A 454 -2.39 -8.59 -25.85
N ASP A 455 -3.15 -7.72 -26.52
CA ASP A 455 -2.76 -6.34 -26.79
C ASP A 455 -2.88 -5.44 -25.56
N GLN A 456 -3.86 -5.70 -24.68
CA GLN A 456 -4.04 -4.92 -23.45
C GLN A 456 -3.55 -5.63 -22.20
N GLY A 457 -3.66 -6.97 -22.14
CA GLY A 457 -3.15 -7.78 -21.03
C GLY A 457 -1.66 -8.12 -21.12
N GLY A 458 -1.01 -7.86 -22.26
CA GLY A 458 0.41 -8.17 -22.49
C GLY A 458 0.73 -9.66 -22.51
N LEU A 459 -0.28 -10.52 -22.68
CA LEU A 459 -0.12 -11.97 -22.66
C LEU A 459 0.37 -12.48 -24.02
N PRO A 460 1.35 -13.40 -24.09
CA PRO A 460 1.81 -13.97 -25.36
C PRO A 460 0.68 -14.68 -26.12
N HIS A 461 0.70 -14.60 -27.46
CA HIS A 461 -0.32 -15.22 -28.33
C HIS A 461 -0.63 -16.67 -27.94
N GLN A 462 0.40 -17.48 -27.73
CA GLN A 462 0.28 -18.90 -27.39
C GLN A 462 -0.40 -19.17 -26.04
N VAL A 463 -0.33 -18.23 -25.10
CA VAL A 463 -0.98 -18.33 -23.78
C VAL A 463 -2.47 -18.06 -23.94
N VAL A 464 -2.80 -17.02 -24.70
CA VAL A 464 -4.18 -16.62 -24.97
C VAL A 464 -4.91 -17.68 -25.81
N GLU A 465 -4.24 -18.24 -26.81
CA GLU A 465 -4.69 -19.40 -27.60
C GLU A 465 -5.06 -20.59 -26.72
N ARG A 466 -4.12 -21.06 -25.89
CA ARG A 466 -4.39 -22.19 -24.99
C ARG A 466 -5.56 -21.94 -24.03
N VAL A 467 -5.73 -20.69 -23.58
CA VAL A 467 -6.87 -20.33 -22.73
C VAL A 467 -8.18 -20.44 -23.50
N LEU A 468 -8.28 -19.85 -24.68
CA LEU A 468 -9.51 -19.87 -25.48
C LEU A 468 -9.84 -21.28 -26.00
N GLU A 469 -8.84 -22.07 -26.39
CA GLU A 469 -8.99 -23.49 -26.71
C GLU A 469 -9.58 -24.28 -25.54
N SER A 470 -9.08 -24.02 -24.33
CA SER A 470 -9.56 -24.68 -23.12
C SER A 470 -10.96 -24.25 -22.68
N LEU A 471 -11.47 -23.17 -23.26
CA LEU A 471 -12.85 -22.70 -23.11
C LEU A 471 -13.78 -23.21 -24.22
N GLY A 472 -13.27 -24.05 -25.13
CA GLY A 472 -14.05 -24.65 -26.22
C GLY A 472 -13.99 -23.87 -27.53
N HIS A 473 -13.15 -22.83 -27.61
CA HIS A 473 -12.95 -22.05 -28.83
C HIS A 473 -11.65 -22.49 -29.50
N ARG A 474 -11.67 -23.63 -30.21
CA ARG A 474 -10.45 -24.19 -30.84
C ARG A 474 -10.15 -23.68 -32.26
N ASN A 475 -11.11 -23.00 -32.90
CA ASN A 475 -11.05 -22.66 -34.34
C ASN A 475 -11.41 -21.20 -34.62
N TYR A 476 -11.00 -20.26 -33.76
CA TYR A 476 -11.30 -18.83 -33.95
C TYR A 476 -10.15 -18.06 -34.65
N PHE A 477 -9.20 -18.80 -35.22
CA PHE A 477 -8.08 -18.31 -36.02
C PHE A 477 -8.20 -18.74 -37.47
#